data_AF-A0A662EDW8-F1
#
_entry.id   AF-A0A662EDW8-F1
#
_cell.length_a   1.000
_cell.length_b   1.000
_cell.length_c   1.000
_cell.angle_alpha   90.00
_cell.angle_beta   90.00
_cell.angle_gamma   90.00
#
_symmetry.space_group_name_H-M   'P 1'
#
loop_
_entity.id
_entity.type
_entity.pdbx_description
1 polymer ?
#
loop_
_entity_poly.entity_id
_entity_poly.type
_entity_poly.pdbx_seq_one_letter_code
_entity_poly.pdbx_strand_id
1 'polypeptide(L)'
;MAVSLALRIRARPRTLPPPPVDRGSYPYVALLALFLPVALKLLPLWVGAIPLLYALARDRGALKVDYFLLATFLCFFGFTDNLLHALRPQLGSPVQAFLYPALASQFISNVPSTLLFADFTADWRALLWGVSVGGFGTLLGSLASLIAYKLYLRGRPRPGRFLPVFHAYSLIALGLGVLAFFLLEGFR
;
A
#
# COMPACT_ATOMS: atom_id res chain seq x y z
N MET A 1 -9.83 -11.43 15.28
CA MET A 1 -10.25 -11.17 13.88
C MET A 1 -9.09 -11.23 12.88
N ALA A 2 -8.03 -10.44 13.04
CA ALA A 2 -6.85 -10.43 12.14
C ALA A 2 -6.15 -11.79 11.95
N VAL A 3 -6.04 -12.58 13.04
CA VAL A 3 -5.47 -13.95 13.00
C VAL A 3 -6.34 -14.90 12.16
N SER A 4 -7.68 -14.79 12.24
CA SER A 4 -8.61 -15.63 11.47
C SER A 4 -8.59 -15.27 9.98
N LEU A 5 -8.38 -14.00 9.64
CA LEU A 5 -8.18 -13.55 8.26
C LEU A 5 -6.86 -14.07 7.69
N ALA A 6 -5.76 -13.95 8.45
CA ALA A 6 -4.44 -14.47 8.07
C ALA A 6 -4.43 -15.99 7.86
N LEU A 7 -5.17 -16.74 8.68
CA LEU A 7 -5.34 -18.20 8.55
C LEU A 7 -6.17 -18.59 7.31
N ARG A 8 -7.05 -17.71 6.82
CA ARG A 8 -7.82 -17.92 5.56
C ARG A 8 -7.04 -17.52 4.31
N ILE A 9 -5.86 -16.90 4.46
CA ILE A 9 -4.97 -16.62 3.33
C ILE A 9 -4.33 -17.94 2.90
N ARG A 10 -5.03 -18.69 2.04
CA ARG A 10 -4.40 -19.77 1.28
C ARG A 10 -3.41 -19.13 0.32
N ALA A 11 -2.12 -19.29 0.60
CA ALA A 11 -1.10 -19.07 -0.41
C ALA A 11 -1.39 -20.07 -1.54
N ARG A 12 -1.89 -19.60 -2.69
CA ARG A 12 -1.87 -20.44 -3.89
C ARG A 12 -0.40 -20.80 -4.14
N PRO A 13 -0.03 -22.09 -4.17
CA PRO A 13 1.32 -22.48 -4.53
C PRO A 13 1.56 -21.99 -5.96
N ARG A 14 2.53 -21.08 -6.14
CA ARG A 14 3.13 -20.90 -7.46
C ARG A 14 4.10 -22.07 -7.59
N THR A 15 3.67 -23.10 -8.30
CA THR A 15 4.50 -24.26 -8.67
C THR A 15 5.44 -23.97 -9.83
N LEU A 16 5.34 -22.79 -10.46
CA LEU A 16 6.16 -22.44 -11.60
C LEU A 16 7.33 -21.54 -11.14
N PRO A 17 8.58 -21.88 -11.49
CA PRO A 17 9.68 -20.94 -11.38
C PRO A 17 9.31 -19.66 -12.16
N PRO A 18 9.77 -18.47 -11.70
CA PRO A 18 9.56 -17.26 -12.48
C PRO A 18 10.10 -17.50 -13.89
N PRO A 19 9.34 -17.14 -14.94
CA PRO A 19 9.82 -17.33 -16.30
C PRO A 19 11.16 -16.61 -16.45
N PRO A 20 12.12 -17.20 -17.19
CA PRO A 20 13.40 -16.54 -17.43
C PRO A 20 13.16 -15.16 -18.07
N VAL A 21 13.95 -14.17 -17.67
CA VAL A 21 13.91 -12.84 -18.29
C VAL A 21 14.42 -12.99 -19.72
N ASP A 22 13.49 -12.97 -20.66
CA ASP A 22 13.74 -13.13 -22.08
C ASP A 22 13.60 -11.79 -22.81
N ARG A 23 13.86 -11.78 -24.12
CA ARG A 23 13.71 -10.57 -24.94
C ARG A 23 12.27 -10.03 -24.94
N GLY A 24 11.26 -10.87 -24.71
CA GLY A 24 9.87 -10.48 -24.55
C GLY A 24 9.60 -9.63 -23.30
N SER A 25 10.53 -9.55 -22.36
CA SER A 25 10.40 -8.78 -21.11
C SER A 25 10.80 -7.30 -21.27
N TYR A 26 11.66 -6.95 -22.23
CA TYR A 26 12.15 -5.57 -22.43
C TYR A 26 11.04 -4.53 -22.75
N PRO A 27 10.01 -4.84 -23.56
CA PRO A 27 8.92 -3.91 -23.80
C PRO A 27 8.21 -3.46 -22.51
N TYR A 28 8.02 -4.36 -21.55
CA TYR A 28 7.38 -4.02 -20.27
C TYR A 28 8.24 -3.05 -19.45
N VAL A 29 9.56 -3.22 -19.46
CA VAL A 29 10.49 -2.30 -18.79
C VAL A 29 10.45 -0.93 -19.46
N ALA A 30 10.44 -0.88 -20.79
CA ALA A 30 10.34 0.38 -21.54
C ALA A 30 8.99 1.08 -21.29
N LEU A 31 7.89 0.34 -21.28
CA LEU A 31 6.56 0.87 -20.98
C LEU A 31 6.44 1.38 -19.54
N LEU A 32 7.05 0.69 -18.58
CA LEU A 32 7.14 1.16 -17.20
C LEU A 32 7.96 2.45 -17.09
N ALA A 33 9.12 2.50 -17.75
CA ALA A 33 9.98 3.68 -17.80
C ALA A 33 9.27 4.88 -18.46
N LEU A 34 8.44 4.64 -19.47
CA LEU A 34 7.58 5.65 -20.10
C LEU A 34 6.45 6.11 -19.17
N PHE A 35 5.81 5.18 -18.46
CA PHE A 35 4.67 5.47 -17.59
C PHE A 35 5.08 6.27 -16.35
N LEU A 36 6.30 6.08 -15.83
CA LEU A 36 6.75 6.73 -14.61
C LEU A 36 6.76 8.28 -14.71
N PRO A 37 7.34 8.92 -15.76
CA PRO A 37 7.20 10.36 -15.98
C PRO A 37 5.76 10.83 -16.14
N VAL A 38 4.86 10.03 -16.71
CA VAL A 38 3.42 10.36 -16.80
C VAL A 38 2.80 10.40 -15.41
N ALA A 39 3.08 9.39 -14.57
CA ALA A 39 2.61 9.34 -13.19
C ALA A 39 3.14 10.49 -12.33
N LEU A 40 4.37 10.94 -12.59
CA LEU A 40 4.99 12.11 -11.96
C LEU A 40 4.52 13.44 -12.55
N LYS A 41 3.58 13.44 -13.51
CA LYS A 41 3.08 14.63 -14.23
C LYS A 41 4.16 15.38 -15.01
N LEU A 42 5.26 14.72 -15.35
CA LEU A 42 6.34 15.25 -16.22
C LEU A 42 6.01 15.11 -17.71
N LEU A 43 5.11 14.17 -18.06
CA LEU A 43 4.59 13.98 -19.41
C LEU A 43 3.06 14.11 -19.43
N PRO A 44 2.46 14.43 -20.60
CA PRO A 44 1.01 14.50 -20.74
C PRO A 44 0.30 13.20 -20.38
N LEU A 45 -0.87 13.30 -19.74
CA LEU A 45 -1.65 12.14 -19.28
C LEU A 45 -2.02 11.15 -20.40
N TRP A 46 -2.24 11.63 -21.63
CA TRP A 46 -2.59 10.77 -22.76
C TRP A 46 -1.45 9.80 -23.15
N VAL A 47 -0.19 10.13 -22.84
CA VAL A 47 0.96 9.22 -23.02
C VAL A 47 0.80 7.97 -22.15
N GLY A 48 0.12 8.09 -21.01
CA GLY A 48 -0.21 6.98 -20.12
C GLY A 48 -1.15 5.93 -20.74
N ALA A 49 -1.79 6.23 -21.88
CA ALA A 49 -2.59 5.25 -22.61
C ALA A 49 -1.72 4.23 -23.38
N ILE A 50 -0.44 4.54 -23.65
CA ILE A 50 0.42 3.68 -24.48
C ILE A 50 0.61 2.27 -23.90
N PRO A 51 0.92 2.07 -22.59
CA PRO A 51 0.96 0.73 -22.00
C PRO A 51 -0.37 -0.02 -22.12
N LEU A 52 -1.51 0.68 -21.99
CA LEU A 52 -2.84 0.09 -22.12
C LEU A 52 -3.11 -0.38 -23.55
N LEU A 53 -2.79 0.46 -24.55
CA LEU A 53 -2.91 0.12 -25.97
C LEU A 53 -2.00 -1.03 -26.36
N TYR A 54 -0.76 -1.04 -25.86
CA TYR A 54 0.17 -2.15 -26.04
C TYR A 54 -0.41 -3.46 -25.49
N ALA A 55 -0.91 -3.45 -24.25
CA ALA A 55 -1.52 -4.63 -23.65
C ALA A 55 -2.76 -5.08 -24.46
N LEU A 56 -3.61 -4.17 -24.93
CA LEU A 56 -4.79 -4.53 -25.73
C LEU A 56 -4.42 -5.19 -27.07
N ALA A 57 -3.35 -4.72 -27.72
CA ALA A 57 -2.89 -5.17 -29.02
C ALA A 57 -2.01 -6.43 -28.97
N ARG A 58 -1.17 -6.58 -27.94
CA ARG A 58 -0.11 -7.60 -27.89
C ARG A 58 -0.19 -8.55 -26.71
N ASP A 59 -0.64 -8.09 -25.54
CA ASP A 59 -0.76 -8.93 -24.35
C ASP A 59 -2.03 -8.63 -23.54
N ARG A 60 -3.16 -9.15 -24.02
CA ARG A 60 -4.44 -9.05 -23.29
C ARG A 60 -4.40 -9.78 -21.95
N GLY A 61 -3.43 -10.68 -21.75
CA GLY A 61 -3.17 -11.33 -20.47
C GLY A 61 -2.74 -10.33 -19.40
N ALA A 62 -1.95 -9.31 -19.78
CA ALA A 62 -1.53 -8.23 -18.88
C ALA A 62 -2.72 -7.40 -18.34
N LEU A 63 -3.88 -7.41 -19.01
CA LEU A 63 -5.10 -6.74 -18.55
C LEU A 63 -5.88 -7.54 -17.50
N LYS A 64 -5.46 -8.76 -17.14
CA LYS A 64 -6.10 -9.58 -16.10
C LYS A 64 -5.64 -9.17 -14.70
N VAL A 65 -5.82 -7.89 -14.39
CA VAL A 65 -5.55 -7.31 -13.07
C VAL A 65 -6.69 -7.60 -12.09
N ASP A 66 -6.46 -7.36 -10.81
CA ASP A 66 -7.49 -7.47 -9.78
C ASP A 66 -8.42 -6.24 -9.85
N TYR A 67 -9.46 -6.32 -10.69
CA TYR A 67 -10.43 -5.25 -10.87
C TYR A 67 -11.25 -4.97 -9.60
N PHE A 68 -11.40 -5.95 -8.71
CA PHE A 68 -12.06 -5.74 -7.43
C PHE A 68 -11.22 -4.85 -6.51
N LEU A 69 -9.90 -5.09 -6.47
CA LEU A 69 -8.96 -4.20 -5.78
C LEU A 69 -8.94 -2.79 -6.39
N LEU A 70 -8.95 -2.68 -7.73
CA LEU A 70 -9.00 -1.38 -8.42
C LEU A 70 -10.29 -0.62 -8.08
N ALA A 71 -11.43 -1.30 -8.11
CA ALA A 71 -12.71 -0.73 -7.73
C ALA A 71 -12.72 -0.29 -6.25
N THR A 72 -12.05 -1.04 -5.37
CA THR A 72 -11.93 -0.69 -3.94
C THR A 72 -11.18 0.62 -3.76
N PHE A 73 -10.08 0.84 -4.49
CA PHE A 73 -9.39 2.13 -4.49
C PHE A 73 -10.26 3.26 -5.03
N LEU A 74 -11.00 3.04 -6.12
CA LEU A 74 -11.95 4.03 -6.65
C LEU A 74 -13.03 4.40 -5.62
N CYS A 75 -13.58 3.41 -4.92
CA CYS A 75 -14.54 3.64 -3.84
C CYS A 75 -13.94 4.45 -2.69
N PHE A 76 -12.67 4.27 -2.33
CA PHE A 76 -12.03 5.09 -1.30
C PHE A 76 -11.94 6.56 -1.69
N PHE A 77 -11.60 6.87 -2.94
CA PHE A 77 -11.63 8.26 -3.43
C PHE A 77 -13.02 8.86 -3.34
N GLY A 78 -14.05 8.16 -3.86
CA GLY A 78 -15.43 8.65 -3.81
C GLY A 78 -15.98 8.78 -2.39
N PHE A 79 -15.70 7.82 -1.51
CA PHE A 79 -16.13 7.86 -0.12
C PHE A 79 -15.48 9.02 0.65
N THR A 80 -14.18 9.21 0.46
CA THR A 80 -13.42 10.29 1.12
C THR A 80 -13.91 11.66 0.68
N ASP A 81 -14.14 11.84 -0.62
CA ASP A 81 -14.64 13.09 -1.18
C ASP A 81 -16.04 13.43 -0.64
N ASN A 82 -16.94 12.44 -0.57
CA ASN A 82 -18.27 12.63 0.04
C ASN A 82 -18.18 12.94 1.53
N LEU A 83 -17.27 12.30 2.27
CA LEU A 83 -17.06 12.54 3.70
C LEU A 83 -16.48 13.94 3.96
N LEU A 84 -15.57 14.39 3.10
CA LEU A 84 -15.03 15.75 3.12
C LEU A 84 -16.14 16.79 2.96
N HIS A 85 -17.00 16.61 1.96
CA HIS A 85 -18.11 17.52 1.68
C HIS A 85 -19.15 17.52 2.81
N ALA A 86 -19.43 16.36 3.42
CA ALA A 86 -20.45 16.21 4.45
C ALA A 86 -19.99 16.68 5.84
N LEU A 87 -18.75 16.37 6.25
CA LEU A 87 -18.26 16.58 7.61
C LEU A 87 -17.23 17.71 7.73
N ARG A 88 -16.63 18.15 6.62
CA ARG A 88 -15.49 19.09 6.58
C ARG A 88 -14.40 18.79 7.64
N PRO A 89 -13.99 17.52 7.83
CA PRO A 89 -12.98 17.22 8.82
C PRO A 89 -11.64 17.81 8.35
N GLN A 90 -10.97 18.54 9.23
CA GLN A 90 -9.65 19.10 8.97
C GLN A 90 -8.69 18.63 10.06
N LEU A 91 -7.61 17.97 9.65
CA LEU A 91 -6.50 17.65 10.53
C LEU A 91 -5.56 18.85 10.55
N GLY A 92 -5.87 19.78 11.46
CA GLY A 92 -5.22 21.09 11.53
C GLY A 92 -3.81 21.06 12.10
N SER A 93 -3.38 19.94 12.70
CA SER A 93 -2.03 19.82 13.25
C SER A 93 -1.25 18.64 12.63
N PRO A 94 0.10 18.75 12.52
CA PRO A 94 0.96 17.63 12.11
C PRO A 94 0.74 16.39 12.97
N VAL A 95 0.49 16.57 14.27
CA VAL A 95 0.19 15.46 15.19
C VAL A 95 -1.10 14.72 14.80
N GLN A 96 -2.16 15.43 14.44
CA GLN A 96 -3.40 14.80 13.96
C GLN A 96 -3.18 14.12 12.60
N ALA A 97 -2.47 14.79 11.69
CA ALA A 97 -2.10 14.28 10.37
C ALA A 97 -1.19 13.04 10.44
N PHE A 98 -0.47 12.85 11.54
CA PHE A 98 0.32 11.65 11.82
C PHE A 98 -0.52 10.56 12.51
N LEU A 99 -1.17 10.89 13.64
CA LEU A 99 -1.80 9.90 14.52
C LEU A 99 -3.00 9.22 13.89
N TYR A 100 -3.93 9.96 13.28
CA TYR A 100 -5.14 9.34 12.75
C TYR A 100 -4.87 8.42 11.56
N PRO A 101 -4.03 8.80 10.57
CA PRO A 101 -3.66 7.89 9.50
C PRO A 101 -2.82 6.72 9.99
N ALA A 102 -1.96 6.90 11.01
CA ALA A 102 -1.23 5.80 11.64
C ALA A 102 -2.15 4.77 12.29
N LEU A 103 -3.16 5.23 13.04
CA LEU A 103 -4.16 4.36 13.67
C LEU A 103 -5.00 3.65 12.62
N ALA A 104 -5.51 4.38 11.61
CA ALA A 104 -6.30 3.80 10.53
C ALA A 104 -5.50 2.76 9.73
N SER A 105 -4.21 3.03 9.48
CA SER A 105 -3.33 2.13 8.75
C SER A 105 -3.18 0.77 9.43
N GLN A 106 -3.37 0.65 10.74
CA GLN A 106 -3.31 -0.65 11.42
C GLN A 106 -4.50 -1.56 11.08
N PHE A 107 -5.61 -1.01 10.59
CA PHE A 107 -6.85 -1.73 10.30
C PHE A 107 -7.15 -1.84 8.79
N ILE A 108 -6.92 -0.75 8.04
CA ILE A 108 -7.31 -0.63 6.62
C ILE A 108 -6.09 -0.76 5.69
N SER A 109 -4.88 -0.83 6.24
CA SER A 109 -3.59 -0.80 5.51
C SER A 109 -3.13 0.60 5.10
N ASN A 110 -1.83 0.72 4.84
CA ASN A 110 -1.15 1.98 4.54
C ASN A 110 -1.69 2.69 3.30
N VAL A 111 -1.88 1.99 2.17
CA VAL A 111 -2.33 2.63 0.92
C VAL A 111 -3.77 3.17 1.06
N PRO A 112 -4.79 2.38 1.47
CA PRO A 112 -6.14 2.90 1.71
C PRO A 112 -6.19 4.06 2.70
N SER A 113 -5.41 3.98 3.78
CA SER A 113 -5.38 5.04 4.79
C SER A 113 -4.76 6.32 4.24
N THR A 114 -3.75 6.22 3.38
CA THR A 114 -3.18 7.40 2.70
C THR A 114 -4.24 8.09 1.87
N LEU A 115 -5.00 7.33 1.07
CA LEU A 115 -6.04 7.88 0.22
C LEU A 115 -7.20 8.49 1.02
N LEU A 116 -7.58 7.86 2.15
CA LEU A 116 -8.65 8.34 3.02
C LEU A 116 -8.34 9.67 3.70
N PHE A 117 -7.07 9.91 4.05
CA PHE A 117 -6.68 11.09 4.81
C PHE A 117 -5.98 12.16 3.96
N ALA A 118 -5.68 11.88 2.68
CA ALA A 118 -5.00 12.81 1.77
C ALA A 118 -5.74 14.15 1.63
N ASP A 119 -7.07 14.12 1.62
CA ASP A 119 -7.88 15.33 1.47
C ASP A 119 -8.20 16.02 2.82
N PHE A 120 -7.86 15.39 3.96
CA PHE A 120 -8.13 15.93 5.30
C PHE A 120 -6.97 16.72 5.89
N THR A 121 -5.80 16.72 5.25
CA THR A 121 -4.62 17.47 5.71
C THR A 121 -3.79 18.03 4.57
N ALA A 122 -3.22 19.21 4.77
CA ALA A 122 -2.19 19.77 3.89
C ALA A 122 -0.78 19.27 4.23
N ASP A 123 -0.59 18.68 5.41
CA ASP A 123 0.70 18.16 5.85
C ASP A 123 0.93 16.75 5.31
N TRP A 124 1.29 16.68 4.04
CA TRP A 124 1.59 15.43 3.35
C TRP A 124 2.76 14.67 4.00
N ARG A 125 3.67 15.36 4.71
CA ARG A 125 4.83 14.73 5.35
C ARG A 125 4.39 13.95 6.59
N ALA A 126 3.63 14.60 7.47
CA ALA A 126 3.07 13.96 8.65
C ALA A 126 2.12 12.81 8.25
N LEU A 127 1.31 12.99 7.21
CA LEU A 127 0.46 11.95 6.64
C LEU A 127 1.26 10.73 6.19
N LEU A 128 2.25 10.91 5.31
CA LEU A 128 3.04 9.81 4.76
C LEU A 128 3.88 9.12 5.84
N TRP A 129 4.35 9.86 6.83
CA TRP A 129 5.02 9.29 8.00
C TRP A 129 4.03 8.44 8.80
N GLY A 130 2.87 8.99 9.14
CA GLY A 130 1.83 8.34 9.93
C GLY A 130 1.40 7.01 9.32
N VAL A 131 1.00 6.99 8.05
CA VAL A 131 0.58 5.75 7.37
C VAL A 131 1.71 4.73 7.22
N SER A 132 2.96 5.18 7.06
CA SER A 132 4.12 4.27 6.98
C SER A 132 4.39 3.60 8.33
N VAL A 133 4.39 4.39 9.40
CA VAL A 133 4.60 3.91 10.77
C VAL A 133 3.43 3.03 11.22
N GLY A 134 2.19 3.47 10.99
CA GLY A 134 0.99 2.70 11.25
C GLY A 134 0.95 1.36 10.52
N GLY A 135 1.56 1.29 9.33
CA GLY A 135 1.70 0.07 8.56
C GLY A 135 2.56 -1.02 9.20
N PHE A 136 3.37 -0.69 10.21
CA PHE A 136 4.15 -1.67 10.97
C PHE A 136 3.28 -2.48 11.92
N GLY A 137 2.35 -1.86 12.67
CA GLY A 137 1.76 -2.44 13.88
C GLY A 137 1.16 -3.84 13.73
N THR A 138 0.41 -4.10 12.66
CA THR A 138 -0.25 -5.40 12.44
C THR A 138 0.11 -6.01 11.08
N LEU A 139 -0.10 -7.32 10.94
CA LEU A 139 0.11 -8.02 9.68
C LEU A 139 -0.80 -7.47 8.55
N LEU A 140 -1.99 -6.97 8.91
CA LEU A 140 -2.92 -6.33 7.98
C LEU A 140 -2.56 -4.87 7.70
N GLY A 141 -1.68 -4.28 8.52
CA GLY A 141 -1.31 -2.88 8.42
C GLY A 141 -0.55 -2.53 7.13
N SER A 142 0.05 -3.52 6.48
CA SER A 142 0.73 -3.35 5.20
C SER A 142 0.56 -4.55 4.29
N LEU A 143 0.25 -4.29 3.01
CA LEU A 143 0.25 -5.33 1.97
C LEU A 143 1.62 -6.03 1.86
N ALA A 144 2.72 -5.32 2.15
CA ALA A 144 4.07 -5.90 2.13
C ALA A 144 4.22 -6.98 3.21
N SER A 145 3.69 -6.75 4.41
CA SER A 145 3.68 -7.71 5.52
C SER A 145 2.88 -8.98 5.16
N LEU A 146 1.74 -8.82 4.48
CA LEU A 146 0.97 -9.95 3.95
C LEU A 146 1.76 -10.75 2.89
N ILE A 147 2.49 -10.08 2.00
CA ILE A 147 3.34 -10.76 1.00
C ILE A 147 4.46 -11.53 1.69
N ALA A 148 5.15 -10.93 2.66
CA ALA A 148 6.21 -11.57 3.43
C ALA A 148 5.69 -12.82 4.17
N TYR A 149 4.51 -12.74 4.79
CA TYR A 149 3.87 -13.88 5.43
C TYR A 149 3.51 -14.99 4.43
N LYS A 150 2.93 -14.64 3.27
CA LYS A 150 2.66 -15.62 2.20
C LYS A 150 3.94 -16.31 1.71
N LEU A 151 5.04 -15.58 1.58
CA LEU A 151 6.34 -16.14 1.19
C LEU A 151 6.92 -17.06 2.29
N TYR A 152 6.80 -16.66 3.56
CA TYR A 152 7.25 -17.48 4.69
C TYR A 152 6.51 -18.83 4.73
N LEU A 153 5.18 -18.81 4.62
CA LEU A 153 4.35 -20.02 4.62
C LEU A 153 4.68 -20.97 3.46
N ARG A 154 5.19 -20.44 2.34
CA ARG A 154 5.63 -21.26 1.19
C ARG A 154 6.95 -21.98 1.45
N GLY A 155 7.89 -21.35 2.14
CA GLY A 155 9.22 -21.93 2.42
C GLY A 155 9.28 -22.77 3.69
N ARG A 156 8.47 -22.45 4.70
CA ARG A 156 8.41 -23.18 5.98
C ARG A 156 6.97 -23.20 6.54
N PRO A 157 6.32 -24.37 6.66
CA PRO A 157 4.91 -24.47 7.09
C PRO A 157 4.74 -24.35 8.63
N ARG A 158 5.48 -23.45 9.30
CA ARG A 158 5.37 -23.21 10.75
C ARG A 158 4.82 -21.80 11.07
N PRO A 159 3.54 -21.51 10.78
CA PRO A 159 2.92 -20.19 11.00
C PRO A 159 3.06 -19.68 12.44
N GLY A 160 3.05 -20.59 13.42
CA GLY A 160 3.05 -20.25 14.85
C GLY A 160 4.31 -19.56 15.37
N ARG A 161 5.47 -19.72 14.71
CA ARG A 161 6.71 -19.01 15.11
C ARG A 161 6.89 -17.67 14.41
N PHE A 162 6.33 -17.51 13.21
CA PHE A 162 6.49 -16.27 12.45
C PHE A 162 5.71 -15.12 13.08
N LEU A 163 4.42 -15.33 13.35
CA LEU A 163 3.52 -14.27 13.82
C LEU A 163 4.01 -13.56 15.10
N PRO A 164 4.41 -14.25 16.19
CA PRO A 164 4.85 -13.54 17.40
C PRO A 164 6.14 -12.75 17.18
N VAL A 165 7.10 -13.30 16.43
CA VAL A 165 8.37 -12.63 16.12
C VAL A 165 8.11 -11.42 15.21
N PHE A 166 7.30 -11.59 14.17
CA PHE A 166 6.89 -10.51 13.27
C PHE A 166 6.22 -9.37 14.04
N HIS A 167 5.24 -9.68 14.90
CA HIS A 167 4.54 -8.66 15.68
C HIS A 167 5.44 -7.98 16.71
N ALA A 168 6.41 -8.69 17.31
CA ALA A 168 7.38 -8.07 18.21
C ALA A 168 8.20 -6.99 17.49
N TYR A 169 8.85 -7.33 16.36
CA TYR A 169 9.61 -6.36 15.56
C TYR A 169 8.73 -5.22 15.02
N SER A 170 7.51 -5.55 14.61
CA SER A 170 6.53 -4.61 14.09
C SER A 170 6.09 -3.57 15.11
N LEU A 171 5.82 -3.98 16.35
CA LEU A 171 5.44 -3.08 17.44
C LEU A 171 6.63 -2.24 17.90
N ILE A 172 7.85 -2.79 17.89
CA ILE A 172 9.07 -2.01 18.15
C ILE A 172 9.24 -0.94 17.07
N ALA A 173 9.13 -1.30 15.79
CA ALA A 173 9.22 -0.35 14.69
C ALA A 173 8.12 0.73 14.73
N LEU A 174 6.89 0.35 15.08
CA LEU A 174 5.78 1.28 15.33
C LEU A 174 6.14 2.27 16.45
N GLY A 175 6.57 1.77 17.61
CA GLY A 175 6.93 2.60 18.76
C GLY A 175 8.09 3.55 18.47
N LEU A 176 9.16 3.04 17.82
CA LEU A 176 10.30 3.86 17.39
C LEU A 176 9.89 4.93 16.37
N GLY A 177 9.01 4.58 15.42
CA GLY A 177 8.50 5.52 14.42
C GLY A 177 7.65 6.64 15.03
N VAL A 178 6.81 6.31 16.01
CA VAL A 178 6.01 7.28 16.78
C VAL A 178 6.93 8.17 17.62
N LEU A 179 7.88 7.58 18.34
CA LEU A 179 8.85 8.32 19.14
C LEU A 179 9.68 9.28 18.27
N ALA A 180 10.19 8.80 17.14
CA ALA A 180 10.96 9.61 16.20
C ALA A 180 10.16 10.79 15.66
N PHE A 181 8.86 10.59 15.37
CA PHE A 181 7.97 11.68 14.97
C PHE A 181 7.87 12.74 16.07
N PHE A 182 7.51 12.36 17.30
CA PHE A 182 7.36 13.33 18.39
C PHE A 182 8.66 14.03 18.79
N LEU A 183 9.80 13.33 18.71
CA LEU A 183 11.09 13.96 18.92
C LEU A 183 11.34 15.02 17.84
N LEU A 184 11.24 14.65 16.55
CA LEU A 184 11.62 15.56 15.46
C LEU A 184 10.61 16.70 15.23
N GLU A 185 9.32 16.46 15.45
CA GLU A 185 8.27 17.48 15.34
C GLU A 185 8.19 18.37 16.59
N GLY A 186 8.57 17.86 17.77
CA GLY A 186 8.65 18.64 19.00
C GLY A 186 9.82 19.65 19.04
N PHE A 187 10.76 19.56 18.09
CA PHE A 187 11.86 20.51 17.90
C PHE A 187 11.60 21.51 16.74
N ARG A 188 10.38 21.53 16.18
CA ARG A 188 9.96 22.48 15.13
C ARG A 188 8.88 23.43 15.66
#